data_AF-A0A2V8U449-F1
#
_entry.id   AF-A0A2V8U449-F1
#
_cell.length_a   1.000
_cell.length_b   1.000
_cell.length_c   1.000
_cell.angle_alpha   90.00
_cell.angle_beta   90.00
_cell.angle_gamma   90.00
#
_symmetry.space_group_name_H-M   'P 1'
#
loop_
_entity.id
_entity.type
_entity.pdbx_description
1 polymer ?
#
loop_
_entity_poly.entity_id
_entity_poly.type
_entity_poly.pdbx_seq_one_letter_code
_entity_poly.pdbx_strand_id
1 'polypeptide(L)' 'MRYKVTVVGGGNVGASCAMNLAFKELGDVVLVDVIEGVPQGKGLDMLQSGPIEG' A
#
# COMPACT_ATOMS: atom_id res chain seq x y z
N MET A 1 -4.66 -7.55 17.62
CA MET A 1 -3.58 -6.86 16.89
C MET A 1 -3.71 -7.21 15.42
N ARG A 2 -3.65 -6.23 14.51
CA ARG A 2 -3.51 -6.50 13.08
C ARG A 2 -2.05 -6.85 12.76
N TYR A 3 -1.84 -7.72 11.77
CA TYR A 3 -0.49 -7.98 11.26
C TYR A 3 0.04 -6.74 10.54
N LYS A 4 1.34 -6.46 10.64
CA LYS A 4 2.00 -5.38 9.92
C LYS A 4 2.83 -5.96 8.79
N VAL A 5 2.57 -5.54 7.56
CA VAL A 5 3.25 -6.05 6.35
C VAL A 5 4.03 -4.91 5.70
N THR A 6 5.33 -5.12 5.49
CA THR A 6 6.16 -4.14 4.78
C THR A 6 6.40 -4.61 3.35
N VAL A 7 6.09 -3.76 2.38
CA VAL A 7 6.39 -3.95 0.96
C VAL A 7 7.56 -3.03 0.60
N VAL A 8 8.67 -3.62 0.15
CA VAL A 8 9.88 -2.89 -0.26
C VAL A 8 9.89 -2.75 -1.78
N GLY A 9 9.85 -1.50 -2.25
CA GLY A 9 9.73 -1.11 -3.66
C GLY A 9 8.29 -0.73 -4.04
N GLY A 10 8.09 0.54 -4.35
CA GLY A 10 6.85 1.16 -4.86
C GLY A 10 6.72 1.16 -6.38
N GLY A 11 7.47 0.31 -7.10
CA GLY A 11 7.25 0.05 -8.53
C GLY A 11 5.89 -0.63 -8.79
N ASN A 12 5.59 -0.94 -10.05
CA ASN A 12 4.28 -1.50 -10.45
C ASN A 12 3.86 -2.73 -9.63
N VAL A 13 4.79 -3.67 -9.42
CA VAL A 13 4.50 -4.92 -8.68
C VAL A 13 4.25 -4.65 -7.20
N GLY A 14 5.12 -3.88 -6.54
CA GLY A 14 4.98 -3.61 -5.12
C GLY A 14 3.76 -2.75 -4.81
N ALA A 15 3.42 -1.80 -5.67
CA ALA A 15 2.18 -1.03 -5.57
C ALA A 15 0.94 -1.93 -5.65
N SER A 16 0.86 -2.81 -6.67
CA SER A 16 -0.25 -3.76 -6.79
C SER A 16 -0.31 -4.74 -5.63
N CYS A 17 0.84 -5.19 -5.11
CA CYS A 17 0.91 -6.06 -3.92
C CYS A 17 0.34 -5.33 -2.69
N ALA A 18 0.79 -4.10 -2.42
CA ALA A 18 0.31 -3.29 -1.31
C ALA A 18 -1.20 -3.04 -1.39
N MET A 19 -1.71 -2.73 -2.58
CA MET A 19 -3.15 -2.51 -2.80
C MET A 19 -3.98 -3.78 -2.56
N ASN A 20 -3.52 -4.94 -3.04
CA ASN A 20 -4.20 -6.22 -2.80
C ASN A 20 -4.18 -6.60 -1.31
N LEU A 21 -3.06 -6.35 -0.60
CA LEU A 21 -2.98 -6.58 0.84
C LEU A 21 -3.98 -5.70 1.60
N ALA A 22 -4.11 -4.43 1.21
CA ALA A 22 -5.04 -3.48 1.81
C ALA A 22 -6.50 -3.87 1.56
N PHE A 23 -6.89 -4.13 0.30
CA PHE A 23 -8.26 -4.50 -0.07
C PHE A 23 -8.72 -5.84 0.50
N LYS A 24 -7.79 -6.78 0.69
CA LYS A 24 -8.09 -8.06 1.34
C LYS A 24 -8.03 -7.99 2.86
N GLU A 25 -7.81 -6.80 3.42
CA GLU A 25 -7.75 -6.57 4.87
C GLU A 25 -6.71 -7.43 5.61
N LEU A 26 -5.63 -7.83 4.92
CA LEU A 26 -4.67 -8.82 5.45
C LEU A 26 -3.74 -8.24 6.53
N GLY A 27 -3.68 -6.92 6.67
CA GLY A 27 -2.90 -6.23 7.68
C GLY A 27 -2.70 -4.75 7.38
N ASP A 28 -1.95 -4.10 8.25
CA ASP A 28 -1.52 -2.71 8.07
C ASP A 28 -0.28 -2.70 7.17
N VAL A 29 -0.40 -2.06 6.00
CA VAL A 29 0.62 -2.09 4.96
C VAL A 29 1.55 -0.88 5.09
N VAL A 30 2.85 -1.12 5.05
CA VAL A 30 3.88 -0.08 4.95
C VAL A 30 4.58 -0.23 3.60
N LEU A 31 4.52 0.79 2.76
CA LEU A 31 5.24 0.86 1.49
C LEU A 31 6.50 1.70 1.67
N VAL A 32 7.66 1.15 1.28
CA VAL A 32 8.94 1.88 1.30
C VAL A 32 9.58 1.85 -0.09
N ASP A 33 10.23 2.93 -0.47
CA ASP A 33 10.99 3.04 -1.72
C ASP A 33 12.19 3.99 -1.52
N VAL A 34 13.18 3.89 -2.39
CA VAL A 34 14.32 4.82 -2.44
C VAL A 34 13.94 6.15 -3.08
N ILE A 35 12.92 6.15 -3.96
CA ILE A 35 12.42 7.35 -4.62
C ILE A 35 11.48 8.08 -3.65
N GLU A 36 11.90 9.28 -3.22
CA GLU A 36 11.11 10.14 -2.35
C GLU A 36 9.76 10.51 -2.98
N GLY A 37 8.71 10.60 -2.17
CA GLY A 37 7.36 10.99 -2.59
C GLY A 37 6.55 9.87 -3.25
N VAL A 38 7.21 8.89 -3.89
CA VAL A 38 6.53 7.75 -4.54
C VAL A 38 5.72 6.90 -3.56
N PRO A 39 6.28 6.39 -2.45
CA PRO A 39 5.50 5.55 -1.53
C PRO A 39 4.39 6.35 -0.84
N GLN A 40 4.59 7.64 -0.58
CA GLN A 40 3.58 8.53 0.01
C GLN A 40 2.42 8.78 -0.94
N GLY A 41 2.71 9.13 -2.21
CA GLY A 41 1.68 9.37 -3.22
C GLY A 41 0.84 8.11 -3.50
N LYS A 42 1.50 6.96 -3.66
CA LYS A 42 0.80 5.67 -3.85
C LYS A 42 0.02 5.24 -2.62
N GLY A 43 0.55 5.47 -1.41
CA GLY A 43 -0.17 5.19 -0.17
C GLY A 43 -1.42 6.07 -0.02
N LEU A 44 -1.33 7.35 -0.36
CA LEU A 44 -2.47 8.27 -0.37
C LEU A 44 -3.56 7.82 -1.36
N ASP A 45 -3.16 7.46 -2.58
CA ASP A 45 -4.06 6.96 -3.63
C ASP A 45 -4.82 5.69 -3.19
N MET A 46 -4.12 4.73 -2.57
CA MET A 46 -4.74 3.54 -2.00
C MET A 46 -5.74 3.86 -0.88
N LEU A 47 -5.39 4.78 0.03
CA LEU A 47 -6.28 5.20 1.13
C LEU A 47 -7.54 5.90 0.62
N GLN A 48 -7.40 6.74 -0.40
CA GLN A 48 -8.52 7.45 -1.02
C GLN A 48 -9.40 6.55 -1.89
N SER A 49 -8.91 5.38 -2.29
CA SER A 49 -9.70 4.35 -3.00
C SER A 49 -10.62 3.57 -2.08
N GLY A 50 -10.34 3.53 -0.76
CA GLY A 50 -11.13 2.78 0.23
C GLY A 50 -12.64 3.02 0.17
N PRO A 51 -13.13 4.28 0.17
CA PRO A 51 -14.58 4.56 0.08
C PRO A 51 -15.30 3.97 -1.13
N ILE A 52 -14.58 3.64 -2.21
CA ILE A 52 -15.14 3.04 -3.44
C ILE A 52 -15.08 1.51 -3.37
N GLU A 53 -14.02 0.97 -2.80
CA GLU A 53 -13.67 -0.45 -2.88
C GLU A 53 -14.08 -1.25 -1.63
N GLY A 54 -14.38 -0.58 -0.51
CA GLY A 54 -14.83 -1.19 0.76
C GLY A 54 -14.28 -0.47 1.99
#